data_AF-A0A4U6XHB6-F1
#
_entry.id   AF-A0A4U6XHB6-F1
#
_cell.length_a   1.000
_cell.length_b   1.000
_cell.length_c   1.000
_cell.angle_alpha   90.00
_cell.angle_beta   90.00
_cell.angle_gamma   90.00
#
_symmetry.space_group_name_H-M   'P 1'
#
loop_
_entity.id
_entity.type
_entity.pdbx_description
1 polymer ?
#
loop_
_entity_poly.entity_id
_entity_poly.type
_entity_poly.pdbx_seq_one_letter_code
_entity_poly.pdbx_strand_id
1 'polypeptide(L)'
;MQISSILTLVALTASVAAKLHKEAVCVKDRVEAPVGGTPGSVSYTWSKNYVIEVEATKCACEHYRNRNTGDNQWDKCPDCHVIDLVCHSDGWHIGGDEMDYYCEKKCGAQGSEAN
;
A
#
# COMPACT_ATOMS: atom_id res chain seq x y z
N MET A 1 41.22 35.45 -23.15
CA MET A 1 40.42 34.21 -23.18
C MET A 1 40.22 33.74 -21.75
N GLN A 2 39.04 33.98 -21.17
CA GLN A 2 38.65 33.32 -19.92
C GLN A 2 37.68 32.20 -20.28
N ILE A 3 38.12 30.96 -20.08
CA ILE A 3 37.33 29.76 -20.35
C ILE A 3 36.54 29.49 -19.07
N SER A 4 35.27 29.91 -19.03
CA SER A 4 34.37 29.55 -17.93
C SER A 4 33.94 28.10 -18.11
N SER A 5 34.53 27.21 -17.30
CA SER A 5 34.11 25.82 -17.21
C SER A 5 32.85 25.73 -16.35
N ILE A 6 31.69 25.63 -16.99
CA ILE A 6 30.43 25.31 -16.30
C ILE A 6 30.43 23.81 -16.02
N LEU A 7 30.70 23.44 -14.76
CA LEU A 7 30.50 22.08 -14.23
C LEU A 7 29.01 21.88 -13.97
N THR A 8 28.29 21.27 -14.91
CA THR A 8 26.93 20.76 -14.67
C THR A 8 27.02 19.47 -13.84
N LEU A 9 26.71 19.58 -12.55
CA LEU A 9 26.54 18.44 -11.65
C LEU A 9 25.16 17.82 -11.90
N VAL A 10 25.09 16.70 -12.61
CA VAL A 10 23.84 15.94 -12.75
C VAL A 10 23.65 15.10 -11.49
N ALA A 11 22.76 15.55 -10.60
CA ALA A 11 22.33 14.76 -9.45
C ALA A 11 21.38 13.67 -9.94
N LEU A 12 21.80 12.40 -9.89
CA LEU A 12 20.89 11.27 -10.05
C LEU A 12 20.04 11.17 -8.77
N THR A 13 18.78 11.57 -8.85
CA THR A 13 17.81 11.30 -7.79
C THR A 13 17.37 9.83 -7.91
N ALA A 14 17.64 9.04 -6.88
CA ALA A 14 17.06 7.70 -6.77
C ALA A 14 15.56 7.85 -6.49
N SER A 15 14.72 7.49 -7.46
CA SER A 15 13.27 7.41 -7.26
C SER A 15 12.92 6.03 -6.68
N VAL A 16 12.35 6.00 -5.47
CA VAL A 16 11.66 4.81 -4.96
C VAL A 16 10.30 4.75 -5.64
N ALA A 17 10.08 3.72 -6.45
CA ALA A 17 8.76 3.44 -7.00
C ALA A 17 7.91 2.81 -5.89
N ALA A 18 6.96 3.57 -5.34
CA ALA A 18 5.98 3.03 -4.41
C ALA A 18 5.08 2.02 -5.14
N LYS A 19 4.76 0.92 -4.46
CA LYS A 19 3.74 -0.02 -4.94
C LYS A 19 2.37 0.58 -4.59
N LEU A 20 1.80 1.25 -5.59
CA LEU A 20 0.52 1.95 -5.47
C LEU A 20 -0.62 0.99 -5.79
N HIS A 21 -1.77 1.26 -5.19
CA HIS A 21 -2.97 0.43 -5.23
C HIS A 21 -4.23 1.32 -5.36
N LYS A 22 -5.30 0.74 -5.93
CA LYS A 22 -6.61 1.39 -5.97
C LYS A 22 -7.45 1.03 -4.77
N GLU A 23 -7.31 -0.20 -4.29
CA GLU A 23 -8.14 -0.74 -3.23
C GLU A 23 -7.27 -1.26 -2.09
N ALA A 24 -7.73 -1.08 -0.87
CA ALA A 24 -7.14 -1.78 0.26
C ALA A 24 -8.15 -2.07 1.38
N VAL A 25 -7.83 -3.12 2.14
CA VAL A 25 -8.61 -3.57 3.30
C VAL A 25 -7.67 -3.89 4.46
N CYS A 26 -8.14 -3.61 5.67
CA CYS A 26 -7.53 -4.16 6.88
C CYS A 26 -8.02 -5.57 7.12
N VAL A 27 -7.13 -6.45 7.57
CA VAL A 27 -7.43 -7.88 7.67
C VAL A 27 -6.98 -8.47 9.01
N LYS A 28 -7.59 -9.60 9.38
CA LYS A 28 -7.16 -10.46 10.47
C LYS A 28 -7.22 -11.93 10.08
N ASP A 29 -6.73 -12.78 10.98
CA ASP A 29 -6.76 -14.24 10.89
C ASP A 29 -6.15 -14.74 9.58
N ARG A 30 -5.01 -14.13 9.20
CA ARG A 30 -4.31 -14.45 7.96
C ARG A 30 -3.74 -15.87 8.04
N VAL A 31 -4.28 -16.76 7.20
CA VAL A 31 -3.80 -18.13 7.03
C VAL A 31 -3.27 -18.26 5.61
N GLU A 32 -1.97 -18.55 5.51
CA GLU A 32 -1.33 -18.95 4.25
C GLU A 32 -1.20 -20.47 4.27
N ALA A 33 -1.98 -21.13 3.42
CA ALA A 33 -1.92 -22.58 3.28
C ALA A 33 -1.50 -22.92 1.85
N PRO A 34 -0.58 -23.90 1.67
CA PRO A 34 -0.31 -24.42 0.34
C PRO A 34 -1.56 -25.12 -0.19
N VAL A 35 -1.97 -24.79 -1.41
CA VAL A 35 -3.07 -25.43 -2.12
C VAL A 35 -2.49 -26.19 -3.30
N GLY A 36 -2.75 -27.50 -3.34
CA GLY A 36 -2.30 -28.40 -4.40
C GLY A 36 -0.92 -29.02 -4.19
N GLY A 37 -0.72 -30.23 -4.73
CA GLY A 37 0.55 -30.95 -4.80
C GLY A 37 1.07 -31.62 -3.52
N THR A 38 2.26 -32.22 -3.60
CA THR A 38 3.16 -32.67 -2.49
C THR A 38 4.39 -31.75 -2.32
N PRO A 39 4.85 -31.35 -1.10
CA PRO A 39 5.70 -30.17 -0.93
C PRO A 39 6.89 -30.13 -1.90
N GLY A 40 6.97 -29.06 -2.70
CA GLY A 40 7.99 -28.90 -3.75
C GLY A 40 7.54 -29.24 -5.17
N SER A 41 6.27 -29.59 -5.41
CA SER A 41 5.76 -29.76 -6.77
C SER A 41 5.53 -28.42 -7.50
N VAL A 42 5.62 -28.43 -8.84
CA VAL A 42 5.29 -27.27 -9.70
C VAL A 42 3.81 -26.86 -9.63
N SER A 43 2.98 -27.66 -8.96
CA SER A 43 1.55 -27.42 -8.75
C SER A 43 1.24 -26.86 -7.36
N TYR A 44 2.25 -26.40 -6.61
CA TYR A 44 2.02 -25.64 -5.37
C TYR A 44 1.60 -24.22 -5.70
N THR A 45 0.42 -23.84 -5.23
CA THR A 45 0.07 -22.42 -5.05
C THR A 45 -0.16 -22.14 -3.58
N TRP A 46 -0.23 -20.87 -3.21
CA TRP A 46 -0.51 -20.44 -1.84
C TRP A 46 -1.86 -19.72 -1.85
N SER A 47 -2.81 -20.22 -1.06
CA SER A 47 -4.07 -19.51 -0.83
C SER A 47 -3.91 -18.67 0.44
N LYS A 48 -4.13 -17.37 0.29
CA LYS A 48 -4.32 -16.47 1.42
C LYS A 48 -5.79 -16.50 1.81
N ASN A 49 -6.08 -16.91 3.03
CA ASN A 49 -7.38 -16.71 3.65
C ASN A 49 -7.23 -15.66 4.74
N TYR A 50 -8.16 -14.72 4.79
CA TYR A 50 -8.19 -13.69 5.82
C TYR A 50 -9.63 -13.18 5.99
N VAL A 51 -9.89 -12.57 7.14
CA VAL A 51 -11.15 -11.90 7.42
C VAL A 51 -10.96 -10.40 7.25
N ILE A 52 -11.84 -9.74 6.50
CA ILE A 52 -11.84 -8.28 6.35
C ILE A 52 -12.38 -7.65 7.63
N GLU A 53 -11.59 -6.77 8.22
CA GLU A 53 -11.96 -5.95 9.37
C GLU A 53 -12.53 -4.61 8.89
N VAL A 54 -13.85 -4.53 8.76
CA VAL A 54 -14.55 -3.40 8.15
C VAL A 54 -14.33 -2.09 8.93
N GLU A 55 -14.43 -2.13 10.25
CA GLU A 55 -14.24 -0.94 11.08
C GLU A 55 -12.78 -0.47 11.08
N ALA A 56 -11.83 -1.41 11.10
CA ALA A 56 -10.42 -1.06 10.94
C ALA A 56 -10.13 -0.47 9.55
N THR A 57 -10.78 -1.01 8.50
CA THR A 57 -10.64 -0.51 7.13
C THR A 57 -11.17 0.92 7.00
N LYS A 58 -12.32 1.23 7.59
CA LYS A 58 -12.86 2.60 7.64
C LYS A 58 -11.91 3.56 8.36
N CYS A 59 -11.42 3.16 9.53
CA CYS A 59 -10.43 3.92 10.31
C CYS A 59 -9.15 4.20 9.50
N ALA A 60 -8.60 3.18 8.84
CA ALA A 60 -7.38 3.33 8.06
C ALA A 60 -7.62 4.20 6.83
N CYS A 61 -8.77 4.05 6.17
CA CYS A 61 -9.15 4.87 5.02
C CYS A 61 -9.31 6.35 5.40
N GLU A 62 -9.87 6.65 6.58
CA GLU A 62 -9.96 8.02 7.09
C GLU A 62 -8.58 8.62 7.36
N HIS A 63 -7.66 7.86 7.97
CA HIS A 63 -6.28 8.30 8.13
C HIS A 63 -5.59 8.57 6.79
N TYR A 64 -5.79 7.68 5.81
CA TYR A 64 -5.18 7.79 4.50
C TYR A 64 -5.74 8.99 3.70
N ARG A 65 -7.06 9.23 3.78
CA ARG A 65 -7.72 10.40 3.19
C ARG A 65 -7.19 11.72 3.75
N ASN A 66 -6.92 11.76 5.05
CA ASN A 66 -6.38 12.94 5.73
C ASN A 66 -4.85 13.05 5.65
N ARG A 67 -4.19 12.15 4.93
CA ARG A 67 -2.73 12.12 4.80
C ARG A 67 -2.24 13.31 3.98
N ASN A 68 -1.17 13.93 4.47
CA ASN A 68 -0.43 14.99 3.79
C ASN A 68 1.03 15.03 4.29
N THR A 69 1.85 14.09 3.82
CA THR A 69 3.24 13.90 4.30
C THR A 69 4.31 14.45 3.36
N GLY A 70 3.91 14.99 2.21
CA GLY A 70 4.81 15.40 1.14
C GLY A 70 4.07 15.65 -0.17
N ASP A 71 4.78 15.60 -1.28
CA ASP A 71 4.25 15.93 -2.62
C ASP A 71 4.21 14.74 -3.59
N ASN A 72 4.55 13.53 -3.13
CA ASN A 72 4.42 12.32 -3.94
C ASN A 72 2.97 11.86 -4.03
N GLN A 73 2.69 10.97 -4.98
CA GLN A 73 1.35 10.43 -5.20
C GLN A 73 0.77 9.76 -3.95
N TRP A 74 1.56 8.99 -3.20
CA TRP A 74 1.12 8.33 -1.96
C TRP A 74 1.17 9.21 -0.71
N ASP A 75 1.69 10.44 -0.80
CA ASP A 75 1.74 11.36 0.33
C ASP A 75 0.38 12.00 0.64
N LYS A 76 -0.55 11.92 -0.31
CA LYS A 76 -1.90 12.48 -0.26
C LYS A 76 -2.88 11.52 -0.91
N CYS A 77 -4.09 11.44 -0.40
CA CYS A 77 -5.17 10.70 -1.07
C CYS A 77 -6.46 11.52 -1.09
N PRO A 78 -6.54 12.53 -1.98
CA PRO A 78 -7.69 13.42 -2.04
C PRO A 78 -8.98 12.72 -2.48
N ASP A 79 -8.86 11.56 -3.14
CA ASP A 79 -9.94 10.74 -3.67
C ASP A 79 -10.21 9.47 -2.85
N CYS A 80 -9.49 9.23 -1.74
CA CYS A 80 -9.74 8.08 -0.88
C CYS A 80 -11.14 8.15 -0.26
N HIS A 81 -11.93 7.10 -0.44
CA HIS A 81 -13.22 6.93 0.20
C HIS A 81 -13.56 5.46 0.38
N VAL A 82 -14.44 5.17 1.34
CA VAL A 82 -14.89 3.79 1.57
C VAL A 82 -16.01 3.47 0.57
N ILE A 83 -15.84 2.39 -0.20
CA ILE A 83 -16.90 1.77 -1.01
C ILE A 83 -17.15 0.38 -0.42
N ASP A 84 -18.38 0.13 0.03
CA ASP A 84 -18.75 -1.09 0.75
C ASP A 84 -17.83 -1.40 1.95
N LEU A 85 -16.85 -2.28 1.75
CA LEU A 85 -15.92 -2.76 2.77
C LEU A 85 -14.46 -2.35 2.47
N VAL A 86 -14.19 -1.68 1.36
CA VAL A 86 -12.84 -1.37 0.88
C VAL A 86 -12.56 0.13 0.93
N CYS A 87 -11.30 0.51 1.16
CA CYS A 87 -10.82 1.86 0.89
C CYS A 87 -10.43 1.96 -0.58
N HIS A 88 -11.06 2.86 -1.32
CA HIS A 88 -10.90 3.03 -2.76
C HIS A 88 -10.27 4.38 -3.12
N SER A 89 -9.35 4.36 -4.09
CA SER A 89 -8.72 5.51 -4.73
C SER A 89 -8.62 5.27 -6.23
N ASP A 90 -9.27 6.13 -7.03
CA ASP A 90 -9.20 6.06 -8.48
C ASP A 90 -7.83 6.49 -9.02
N GLY A 91 -7.17 7.39 -8.31
CA GLY A 91 -5.87 7.96 -8.61
C GLY A 91 -4.69 7.11 -8.12
N TRP A 92 -4.90 5.86 -7.67
CA TRP A 92 -3.82 4.97 -7.21
C TRP A 92 -2.96 5.62 -6.13
N HIS A 93 -3.58 6.21 -5.11
CA HIS A 93 -2.85 6.92 -4.06
C HIS A 93 -2.47 6.02 -2.87
N ILE A 94 -2.96 4.77 -2.82
CA ILE A 94 -2.80 3.90 -1.66
C ILE A 94 -1.46 3.14 -1.75
N GLY A 95 -0.55 3.37 -0.80
CA GLY A 95 0.68 2.62 -0.60
C GLY A 95 0.44 1.43 0.31
N GLY A 96 0.98 0.26 -0.06
CA GLY A 96 0.81 -0.98 0.71
C GLY A 96 1.39 -0.89 2.12
N ASP A 97 2.63 -0.44 2.25
CA ASP A 97 3.32 -0.33 3.55
C ASP A 97 2.64 0.71 4.46
N GLU A 98 2.19 1.84 3.88
CA GLU A 98 1.45 2.86 4.61
C GLU A 98 0.08 2.36 5.09
N MET A 99 -0.64 1.62 4.24
CA MET A 99 -1.93 1.06 4.64
C MET A 99 -1.75 0.03 5.76
N ASP A 100 -0.72 -0.81 5.68
CA ASP A 100 -0.38 -1.79 6.71
C ASP A 100 -0.09 -1.11 8.05
N TYR A 101 0.68 -0.03 8.03
CA TYR A 101 0.93 0.79 9.21
C TYR A 101 -0.37 1.32 9.84
N TYR A 102 -1.31 1.85 9.05
CA TYR A 102 -2.56 2.35 9.62
C TYR A 102 -3.43 1.22 10.17
N CYS A 103 -3.58 0.13 9.42
CA CYS A 103 -4.31 -1.05 9.86
C CYS A 103 -3.78 -1.60 11.17
N GLU A 104 -2.46 -1.82 11.29
CA GLU A 104 -1.86 -2.39 12.50
C GLU A 104 -1.73 -1.40 13.66
N LYS A 105 -1.14 -0.23 13.39
CA LYS A 105 -0.66 0.67 14.46
C LYS A 105 -1.71 1.69 14.87
N LYS A 106 -2.70 1.97 14.03
CA LYS A 106 -3.75 2.98 14.32
C LYS A 106 -5.12 2.37 14.51
N CYS A 107 -5.43 1.29 13.79
CA CYS A 107 -6.80 0.75 13.71
C CYS A 107 -6.95 -0.67 14.29
N GLY A 108 -5.88 -1.27 14.81
CA GLY A 108 -5.93 -2.51 15.60
C GLY A 108 -6.15 -3.80 14.81
N ALA A 109 -6.02 -3.77 13.48
CA ALA A 109 -6.02 -4.97 12.64
C ALA A 109 -4.65 -5.68 12.70
N GLN A 110 -4.56 -6.88 12.11
CA GLN A 110 -3.31 -7.65 12.06
C GLN A 110 -2.49 -7.38 10.80
N GLY A 111 -2.98 -6.53 9.90
CA GLY A 111 -2.29 -6.15 8.67
C GLY A 111 -3.27 -5.64 7.62
N SER A 112 -2.78 -5.51 6.39
CA SER A 112 -3.56 -5.06 5.24
C SER A 112 -3.38 -5.94 3.99
N GLU A 113 -4.33 -5.87 3.07
CA GLU A 113 -4.19 -6.36 1.69
C GLU A 113 -4.61 -5.23 0.75
N ALA A 114 -3.79 -4.97 -0.28
CA ALA A 114 -3.98 -3.89 -1.23
C ALA A 114 -3.82 -4.39 -2.67
N ASN A 115 -4.64 -3.86 -3.58
CA ASN A 115 -4.70 -4.24 -5.00
C ASN A 115 -4.68 -3.01 -5.90
#